data_AF-A0A6M2EXX7-F1
#
_entry.id   AF-A0A6M2EXX7-F1
#
_cell.length_a   1.000
_cell.length_b   1.000
_cell.length_c   1.000
_cell.angle_alpha   90.00
_cell.angle_beta   90.00
_cell.angle_gamma   90.00
#
_symmetry.space_group_name_H-M   'P 1'
#
loop_
_entity.id
_entity.type
_entity.pdbx_description
1 polymer ?
#
loop_
_entity_poly.entity_id
_entity_poly.type
_entity_poly.pdbx_seq_one_letter_code
_entity_poly.pdbx_strand_id
1 'polypeptide(L)'
;MQVLGIKPDQVTILSVISACARLGVLDRANWIHMYVDKNGFGGALPVNNALIDMYAKCGNLGAARGVFEKMQSRNVISWTSMINAFAIHGDASNALKFFYQMKDENIKPNGVTFVGVLYACSHAGLVEEGRRTFASMTNEHNITPKHEHYGCMVDLFGRANLLRDALELVETMPLAPNVVIWGSLMAACQIHGENELGEFAAKQVLELEPDHDGALVQLSNIYAKDRRWQDVGELRNLMKQRGISKERGCSWIELNNQVYEFVMADKKHEQADKIYEKVDEVVKELKLVGYTPNTSSVLVDVEEEGKKEVVLWHSEKLALCYGLMSEGKGSCIRIVKNLRVCEDCHTFIKLVSKVYGMEIIVRDRTRFHHYKAGVCSCNDYW
;
A
#
# COMPACT_ATOMS: atom_id res chain seq x y z
N MET A 1 -23.00 2.09 -22.61
CA MET A 1 -23.45 3.50 -22.61
C MET A 1 -23.15 4.17 -23.95
N GLN A 2 -21.87 4.39 -24.31
CA GLN A 2 -21.49 5.08 -25.56
C GLN A 2 -21.93 4.35 -26.84
N VAL A 3 -21.85 3.01 -26.89
CA VAL A 3 -22.36 2.20 -28.02
C VAL A 3 -23.85 2.43 -28.28
N LEU A 4 -24.61 2.79 -27.24
CA LEU A 4 -26.05 3.10 -27.32
C LEU A 4 -26.31 4.61 -27.54
N GLY A 5 -25.28 5.41 -27.82
CA GLY A 5 -25.40 6.86 -28.03
C GLY A 5 -25.67 7.68 -26.76
N ILE A 6 -25.65 7.06 -25.57
CA ILE A 6 -25.91 7.74 -24.30
C ILE A 6 -24.62 8.45 -23.85
N LYS A 7 -24.72 9.76 -23.55
CA LYS A 7 -23.59 10.59 -23.12
C LYS A 7 -23.34 10.47 -21.61
N PRO A 8 -22.14 10.05 -21.17
CA PRO A 8 -21.73 10.11 -19.77
C PRO A 8 -21.93 11.49 -19.14
N ASP A 9 -22.50 11.51 -17.94
CA ASP A 9 -22.60 12.69 -17.09
C ASP A 9 -21.44 12.76 -16.08
N GLN A 10 -21.39 13.82 -15.27
CA GLN A 10 -20.33 14.01 -14.28
C GLN A 10 -20.24 12.85 -13.27
N VAL A 11 -21.37 12.29 -12.85
CA VAL A 11 -21.42 11.16 -11.89
C VAL A 11 -20.81 9.91 -12.50
N THR A 12 -21.14 9.62 -13.76
CA THR A 12 -20.55 8.52 -14.53
C THR A 12 -19.04 8.69 -14.64
N ILE A 13 -18.57 9.89 -14.95
CA ILE A 13 -17.13 10.19 -15.07
C ILE A 13 -16.40 9.99 -13.75
N LEU A 14 -16.92 10.51 -12.64
CA LEU A 14 -16.33 10.30 -11.31
C LEU A 14 -16.25 8.82 -10.94
N SER A 15 -17.24 8.03 -11.35
CA SER A 15 -17.29 6.58 -11.10
C SER A 15 -16.20 5.85 -11.89
N VAL A 16 -16.00 6.20 -13.17
CA VAL A 16 -14.94 5.63 -14.01
C VAL A 16 -13.55 6.04 -13.51
N ILE A 17 -13.36 7.30 -13.12
CA ILE A 17 -12.10 7.79 -12.52
C ILE A 17 -11.77 6.99 -11.24
N SER A 18 -12.75 6.80 -10.36
CA SER A 18 -12.59 6.01 -9.13
C SER A 18 -12.22 4.55 -9.43
N ALA A 19 -12.85 3.93 -10.44
CA ALA A 19 -12.51 2.58 -10.88
C ALA A 19 -11.06 2.50 -11.40
N CYS A 20 -10.63 3.47 -12.20
CA CYS A 20 -9.24 3.53 -12.68
C CYS A 20 -8.25 3.70 -11.53
N ALA A 21 -8.56 4.58 -10.57
CA ALA A 21 -7.76 4.79 -9.38
C ALA A 21 -7.62 3.52 -8.54
N ARG A 22 -8.71 2.75 -8.36
CA ARG A 22 -8.68 1.48 -7.60
C ARG A 22 -7.85 0.41 -8.30
N LEU A 23 -7.98 0.29 -9.62
CA LEU A 23 -7.26 -0.68 -10.44
C LEU A 23 -5.81 -0.27 -10.74
N GLY A 24 -5.45 1.01 -10.57
CA GLY A 24 -4.11 1.51 -10.91
C GLY A 24 -3.77 1.42 -12.40
N VAL A 25 -4.79 1.56 -13.27
CA VAL A 25 -4.68 1.45 -14.73
C VAL A 25 -4.38 2.82 -15.36
N LEU A 26 -3.10 3.12 -15.56
CA LEU A 26 -2.62 4.41 -16.05
C LEU A 26 -3.04 4.70 -17.49
N ASP A 27 -3.07 3.72 -18.39
CA ASP A 27 -3.41 3.99 -19.79
C ASP A 27 -4.90 4.35 -19.91
N ARG A 28 -5.76 3.60 -19.20
CA ARG A 28 -7.19 3.94 -19.09
C ARG A 28 -7.42 5.26 -18.35
N ALA A 29 -6.61 5.55 -17.32
CA ALA A 29 -6.62 6.83 -16.61
C ALA A 29 -6.30 8.02 -17.56
N ASN A 30 -5.32 7.86 -18.44
CA ASN A 30 -5.01 8.86 -19.46
C ASN A 30 -6.16 9.04 -20.45
N TRP A 31 -6.78 7.95 -20.89
CA TRP A 31 -7.93 8.01 -21.79
C TRP A 31 -9.12 8.77 -21.17
N ILE A 32 -9.48 8.47 -19.91
CA ILE A 32 -10.60 9.14 -19.25
C ILE A 32 -10.31 10.62 -18.99
N HIS A 33 -9.06 10.99 -18.70
CA HIS A 33 -8.68 12.39 -18.57
C HIS A 33 -8.82 13.16 -19.90
N MET A 34 -8.36 12.58 -21.03
CA MET A 34 -8.60 13.17 -22.35
C MET A 34 -10.10 13.31 -22.65
N TYR A 35 -10.92 12.35 -22.22
CA TYR A 35 -12.38 12.44 -22.36
C TYR A 35 -12.96 13.59 -21.54
N VAL A 36 -12.50 13.77 -20.29
CA VAL A 36 -12.89 14.88 -19.41
C VAL A 36 -12.64 16.23 -20.08
N ASP A 37 -11.45 16.42 -20.63
CA ASP A 37 -11.07 17.67 -21.30
C ASP A 37 -11.93 17.94 -22.54
N LYS A 38 -12.10 16.92 -23.40
CA LYS A 38 -12.87 17.05 -24.65
C LYS A 38 -14.37 17.31 -24.44
N ASN A 39 -14.92 16.92 -23.29
CA ASN A 39 -16.35 17.03 -23.01
C ASN A 39 -16.68 18.15 -22.00
N GLY A 40 -15.73 19.04 -21.71
CA GLY A 40 -15.97 20.23 -20.89
C GLY A 40 -16.07 19.96 -19.38
N PHE A 41 -15.63 18.80 -18.90
CA PHE A 41 -15.62 18.47 -17.47
C PHE A 41 -14.37 18.99 -16.75
N GLY A 42 -13.31 19.39 -17.46
CA GLY A 42 -12.02 19.81 -16.86
C GLY A 42 -12.07 21.09 -16.00
N GLY A 43 -13.15 21.87 -16.07
CA GLY A 43 -13.37 23.00 -15.17
C GLY A 43 -13.97 22.62 -13.81
N ALA A 44 -14.50 21.41 -13.66
CA ALA A 44 -15.21 21.00 -12.44
C ALA A 44 -14.23 20.59 -11.34
N LEU A 45 -14.21 21.34 -10.24
CA LEU A 45 -13.36 21.04 -9.07
C LEU A 45 -13.44 19.58 -8.58
N PRO A 46 -14.63 18.95 -8.45
CA PRO A 46 -14.70 17.55 -8.03
C PRO A 46 -14.01 16.59 -9.01
N VAL A 47 -14.08 16.86 -10.31
CA VAL A 47 -13.44 16.04 -11.35
C VAL A 47 -11.93 16.20 -11.27
N ASN A 48 -11.42 17.42 -11.14
CA ASN A 48 -9.98 17.67 -11.01
C ASN A 48 -9.40 17.01 -9.75
N ASN A 49 -10.09 17.12 -8.61
CA ASN A 49 -9.68 16.44 -7.38
C ASN A 49 -9.66 14.92 -7.53
N ALA A 50 -10.63 14.34 -8.24
CA ALA A 50 -10.67 12.91 -8.53
C ALA A 50 -9.56 12.48 -9.51
N LEU A 51 -9.22 13.32 -10.50
CA LEU A 51 -8.11 13.08 -11.42
C LEU A 51 -6.76 13.09 -10.67
N ILE A 52 -6.54 14.01 -9.73
CA ILE A 52 -5.35 14.03 -8.87
C ILE A 52 -5.21 12.69 -8.12
N ASP A 53 -6.28 12.25 -7.44
CA ASP A 53 -6.30 10.98 -6.71
C ASP A 53 -6.06 9.77 -7.63
N MET A 54 -6.69 9.76 -8.81
CA MET A 54 -6.51 8.70 -9.80
C MET A 54 -5.08 8.60 -10.28
N TYR A 55 -4.46 9.71 -10.68
CA TYR A 55 -3.08 9.69 -11.16
C TYR A 55 -2.09 9.27 -10.09
N ALA A 56 -2.27 9.75 -8.85
CA ALA A 56 -1.47 9.31 -7.72
C ALA A 56 -1.60 7.78 -7.54
N LYS A 57 -2.84 7.27 -7.51
CA LYS A 57 -3.12 5.82 -7.35
C LYS A 57 -2.77 4.95 -8.56
N CYS A 58 -2.53 5.54 -9.73
CA CYS A 58 -1.96 4.86 -10.91
C CYS A 58 -0.42 4.98 -10.99
N GLY A 59 0.22 5.52 -9.95
CA GLY A 59 1.68 5.61 -9.86
C GLY A 59 2.30 6.72 -10.71
N ASN A 60 1.51 7.72 -11.14
CA ASN A 60 2.00 8.87 -11.88
C ASN A 60 1.79 10.17 -11.10
N LEU A 61 2.63 10.37 -10.08
CA LEU A 61 2.61 11.55 -9.21
C LEU A 61 2.86 12.86 -9.99
N GLY A 62 3.65 12.80 -11.08
CA GLY A 62 3.89 13.95 -11.96
C GLY A 62 2.61 14.42 -12.66
N ALA A 63 1.80 13.49 -13.19
CA ALA A 63 0.52 13.82 -13.80
C ALA A 63 -0.49 14.36 -12.78
N ALA A 64 -0.53 13.79 -11.56
CA ALA A 64 -1.35 14.29 -10.47
C ALA A 64 -1.02 15.76 -10.15
N ARG A 65 0.28 16.06 -9.99
CA ARG A 65 0.77 17.43 -9.78
C ARG A 65 0.44 18.34 -10.96
N GLY A 66 0.58 17.86 -12.19
CA GLY A 66 0.24 18.61 -13.40
C GLY A 66 -1.25 19.00 -13.47
N VAL A 67 -2.16 18.14 -13.01
CA VAL A 67 -3.58 18.50 -12.87
C VAL A 67 -3.73 19.63 -11.86
N PHE A 68 -3.15 19.48 -10.66
CA PHE A 68 -3.23 20.48 -9.59
C PHE A 68 -2.69 21.86 -10.00
N GLU A 69 -1.56 21.90 -10.69
CA GLU A 69 -0.93 23.15 -11.14
C GLU A 69 -1.77 23.88 -12.19
N LYS A 70 -2.53 23.16 -13.04
CA LYS A 70 -3.43 23.75 -14.05
C LYS A 70 -4.77 24.24 -13.49
N MET A 71 -5.13 23.89 -12.25
CA MET A 71 -6.38 24.33 -11.63
C MET A 71 -6.37 25.85 -11.40
N GLN A 72 -7.41 26.55 -11.87
CA GLN A 72 -7.59 28.00 -11.67
C GLN A 72 -7.99 28.34 -10.24
N SER A 73 -8.75 27.45 -9.59
CA SER A 73 -9.13 27.56 -8.19
C SER A 73 -8.83 26.24 -7.49
N ARG A 74 -8.43 26.31 -6.22
CA ARG A 74 -8.06 25.15 -5.40
C ARG A 74 -8.78 25.29 -4.07
N ASN A 75 -9.31 24.17 -3.57
CA ASN A 75 -9.95 24.13 -2.26
C ASN A 75 -9.19 23.16 -1.34
N VAL A 76 -9.66 23.04 -0.10
CA VAL A 76 -9.09 22.10 0.88
C VAL A 76 -8.95 20.67 0.34
N ILE A 77 -9.86 20.22 -0.52
CA ILE A 77 -9.82 18.89 -1.12
C ILE A 77 -8.66 18.80 -2.13
N SER A 78 -8.47 19.81 -2.99
CA SER A 78 -7.36 19.83 -3.96
C SER A 78 -5.99 19.72 -3.28
N TRP A 79 -5.78 20.50 -2.21
CA TRP A 79 -4.54 20.48 -1.43
C TRP A 79 -4.36 19.15 -0.69
N THR A 80 -5.42 18.67 -0.04
CA THR A 80 -5.40 17.40 0.69
C THR A 80 -5.13 16.22 -0.26
N SER A 81 -5.70 16.23 -1.47
CA SER A 81 -5.43 15.21 -2.49
C SER A 81 -3.95 15.17 -2.88
N MET A 82 -3.29 16.32 -3.03
CA MET A 82 -1.84 16.36 -3.31
C MET A 82 -0.99 15.91 -2.11
N ILE A 83 -1.34 16.34 -0.89
CA ILE A 83 -0.65 15.90 0.33
C ILE A 83 -0.73 14.38 0.47
N ASN A 84 -1.93 13.80 0.29
CA ASN A 84 -2.13 12.36 0.29
C ASN A 84 -1.36 11.66 -0.83
N ALA A 85 -1.32 12.24 -2.03
CA ALA A 85 -0.54 11.71 -3.15
C ALA A 85 0.95 11.63 -2.80
N PHE A 86 1.53 12.68 -2.20
CA PHE A 86 2.92 12.62 -1.74
C PHE A 86 3.12 11.58 -0.62
N ALA A 87 2.19 11.50 0.34
CA ALA A 87 2.27 10.57 1.47
C ALA A 87 2.26 9.09 1.03
N ILE A 88 1.34 8.69 0.13
CA ILE A 88 1.30 7.30 -0.37
C ILE A 88 2.52 6.99 -1.26
N HIS A 89 3.19 8.00 -1.82
CA HIS A 89 4.43 7.83 -2.58
C HIS A 89 5.70 7.86 -1.71
N GLY A 90 5.57 8.05 -0.39
CA GLY A 90 6.70 8.14 0.52
C GLY A 90 7.47 9.46 0.47
N ASP A 91 6.91 10.50 -0.16
CA ASP A 91 7.52 11.82 -0.29
C ASP A 91 7.03 12.76 0.82
N ALA A 92 7.45 12.47 2.05
CA ALA A 92 7.04 13.26 3.20
C ALA A 92 7.48 14.74 3.11
N SER A 93 8.61 15.00 2.43
CA SER A 93 9.11 16.36 2.23
C SER A 93 8.12 17.21 1.43
N ASN A 94 7.67 16.73 0.27
CA ASN A 94 6.67 17.47 -0.51
C ASN A 94 5.28 17.47 0.16
N ALA A 95 4.90 16.41 0.89
CA ALA A 95 3.66 16.41 1.66
C ALA A 95 3.62 17.56 2.69
N LEU A 96 4.68 17.71 3.49
CA LEU A 96 4.82 18.79 4.47
C LEU A 96 4.90 20.17 3.78
N LYS A 97 5.66 20.26 2.69
CA LYS A 97 5.74 21.50 1.90
C LYS A 97 4.37 21.96 1.41
N PHE A 98 3.56 21.06 0.85
CA PHE A 98 2.21 21.40 0.37
C PHE A 98 1.27 21.73 1.55
N PHE A 99 1.44 21.11 2.70
CA PHE A 99 0.69 21.47 3.91
C PHE A 99 0.99 22.90 4.36
N TYR A 100 2.25 23.33 4.40
CA TYR A 100 2.59 24.70 4.74
C TYR A 100 2.15 25.71 3.66
N GLN A 101 2.34 25.38 2.38
CA GLN A 101 1.84 26.21 1.28
C GLN A 101 0.33 26.42 1.31
N MET A 102 -0.43 25.38 1.63
CA MET A 102 -1.88 25.47 1.84
C MET A 102 -2.23 26.50 2.94
N LYS A 103 -1.47 26.52 4.05
CA LYS A 103 -1.63 27.49 5.13
C LYS A 103 -1.26 28.91 4.67
N ASP A 104 -0.17 29.06 3.91
CA ASP A 104 0.28 30.35 3.37
C ASP A 104 -0.74 30.95 2.40
N GLU A 105 -1.46 30.10 1.64
CA GLU A 105 -2.59 30.51 0.80
C GLU A 105 -3.89 30.75 1.59
N ASN A 106 -3.83 30.78 2.92
CA ASN A 106 -4.97 30.97 3.84
C ASN A 106 -6.06 29.91 3.71
N ILE A 107 -5.73 28.72 3.21
CA ILE A 107 -6.67 27.59 3.12
C ILE A 107 -6.52 26.77 4.40
N LYS A 108 -7.58 26.71 5.20
CA LYS A 108 -7.56 26.02 6.50
C LYS A 108 -7.48 24.50 6.33
N PRO A 109 -6.47 23.82 6.92
CA PRO A 109 -6.45 22.36 7.02
C PRO A 109 -7.67 21.81 7.75
N ASN A 110 -8.09 20.60 7.39
CA ASN A 110 -9.12 19.85 8.11
C ASN A 110 -8.57 18.49 8.59
N GLY A 111 -9.38 17.70 9.29
CA GLY A 111 -8.94 16.39 9.81
C GLY A 111 -8.38 15.46 8.71
N VAL A 112 -8.97 15.46 7.51
CA VAL A 112 -8.45 14.64 6.39
C VAL A 112 -7.07 15.14 5.95
N THR A 113 -6.82 16.45 5.96
CA THR A 113 -5.49 17.00 5.70
C THR A 113 -4.48 16.49 6.72
N PHE A 114 -4.84 16.47 8.00
CA PHE A 114 -3.97 16.00 9.08
C PHE A 114 -3.67 14.50 8.99
N VAL A 115 -4.66 13.67 8.64
CA VAL A 115 -4.41 12.25 8.33
C VAL A 115 -3.34 12.11 7.25
N GLY A 116 -3.43 12.88 6.16
CA GLY A 116 -2.44 12.86 5.08
C GLY A 116 -1.02 13.22 5.54
N VAL A 117 -0.87 14.28 6.34
CA VAL A 117 0.44 14.71 6.85
C VAL A 117 1.01 13.70 7.86
N LEU A 118 0.19 13.22 8.80
CA LEU A 118 0.61 12.21 9.78
C LEU A 118 1.01 10.90 9.09
N TYR A 119 0.30 10.52 8.03
CA TYR A 119 0.62 9.35 7.22
C TYR A 119 1.97 9.50 6.50
N ALA A 120 2.25 10.68 5.94
CA ALA A 120 3.56 11.02 5.39
C ALA A 120 4.66 10.92 6.46
N CYS A 121 4.44 11.46 7.66
CA CYS A 121 5.37 11.34 8.77
C CYS A 121 5.61 9.87 9.16
N SER A 122 4.55 9.06 9.23
CA SER A 122 4.62 7.62 9.51
C SER A 122 5.51 6.88 8.51
N HIS A 123 5.32 7.11 7.21
CA HIS A 123 6.09 6.44 6.16
C HIS A 123 7.55 6.89 6.03
N ALA A 124 7.90 8.03 6.62
CA ALA A 124 9.25 8.58 6.62
C ALA A 124 9.94 8.52 7.99
N GLY A 125 9.27 8.00 9.02
CA GLY A 125 9.80 7.91 10.38
C GLY A 125 10.02 9.26 11.05
N LEU A 126 9.28 10.30 10.66
CA LEU A 126 9.41 11.65 11.18
C LEU A 126 8.64 11.80 12.50
N VAL A 127 9.09 11.11 13.56
CA VAL A 127 8.42 11.02 14.87
C VAL A 127 8.13 12.41 15.45
N GLU A 128 9.13 13.28 15.51
CA GLU A 128 8.99 14.62 16.10
C GLU A 128 8.08 15.55 15.27
N GLU A 129 8.07 15.42 13.96
CA GLU A 129 7.14 16.15 13.10
C GLU A 129 5.72 15.62 13.26
N GLY A 130 5.55 14.30 13.38
CA GLY A 130 4.27 13.66 13.67
C GLY A 130 3.67 14.13 14.99
N ARG A 131 4.46 14.16 16.08
CA ARG A 131 4.02 14.68 17.39
C ARG A 131 3.60 16.15 17.31
N ARG A 132 4.42 17.00 16.69
CA ARG A 132 4.12 18.44 16.51
C ARG A 132 2.84 18.64 15.68
N THR A 133 2.73 17.94 14.56
CA THR A 133 1.56 17.98 13.68
C THR A 133 0.30 17.53 14.43
N PHE A 134 0.36 16.41 15.15
CA PHE A 134 -0.77 15.90 15.93
C PHE A 134 -1.23 16.86 17.03
N ALA A 135 -0.28 17.44 17.78
CA ALA A 135 -0.60 18.43 18.82
C ALA A 135 -1.20 19.73 18.24
N SER A 136 -0.70 20.18 17.09
CA SER A 136 -1.20 21.39 16.41
C SER A 136 -2.67 21.30 16.02
N MET A 137 -3.20 20.08 15.81
CA MET A 137 -4.62 19.88 15.50
C MET A 137 -5.52 20.56 16.53
N THR A 138 -5.30 20.28 17.81
CA THR A 138 -6.08 20.87 18.90
C THR A 138 -5.63 22.30 19.19
N ASN A 139 -4.30 22.51 19.32
CA ASN A 139 -3.74 23.74 19.86
C ASN A 139 -3.80 24.94 18.89
N GLU A 140 -3.73 24.69 17.59
CA GLU A 140 -3.70 25.74 16.57
C GLU A 140 -4.93 25.71 15.66
N HIS A 141 -5.48 24.52 15.39
CA HIS A 141 -6.50 24.33 14.37
C HIS A 141 -7.90 24.04 14.92
N ASN A 142 -8.06 23.86 16.23
CA ASN A 142 -9.33 23.48 16.88
C ASN A 142 -9.98 22.23 16.27
N ILE A 143 -9.17 21.25 15.85
CA ILE A 143 -9.61 19.97 15.29
C ILE A 143 -9.40 18.91 16.36
N THR A 144 -10.50 18.28 16.80
CA THR A 144 -10.44 17.13 17.70
C THR A 144 -9.90 15.91 16.97
N PRO A 145 -8.81 15.27 17.46
CA PRO A 145 -8.31 14.03 16.89
C PRO A 145 -9.35 12.90 16.97
N LYS A 146 -9.42 12.12 15.91
CA LYS A 146 -10.30 10.94 15.74
C LYS A 146 -9.49 9.67 15.52
N HIS A 147 -10.15 8.51 15.47
CA HIS A 147 -9.52 7.21 15.24
C HIS A 147 -8.51 7.19 14.11
N GLU A 148 -8.76 7.87 12.98
CA GLU A 148 -7.81 7.87 11.85
C GLU A 148 -6.49 8.56 12.19
N HIS A 149 -6.53 9.59 13.04
CA HIS A 149 -5.34 10.35 13.45
C HIS A 149 -4.53 9.56 14.48
N TYR A 150 -5.20 8.96 15.48
CA TYR A 150 -4.56 8.06 16.43
C TYR A 150 -3.96 6.83 15.73
N GLY A 151 -4.66 6.25 14.76
CA GLY A 151 -4.15 5.16 13.93
C GLY A 151 -2.85 5.52 13.21
N CYS A 152 -2.76 6.72 12.63
CA CYS A 152 -1.51 7.20 12.02
C CYS A 152 -0.38 7.37 13.03
N MET A 153 -0.67 7.85 14.24
CA MET A 153 0.34 8.01 15.30
C MET A 153 0.83 6.67 15.85
N VAL A 154 -0.07 5.70 16.05
CA VAL A 154 0.30 4.34 16.47
C VAL A 154 1.12 3.64 15.39
N ASP A 155 0.77 3.79 14.12
CA ASP A 155 1.57 3.28 12.99
C ASP A 155 2.96 3.96 12.95
N LEU A 156 3.04 5.27 13.15
CA LEU A 156 4.31 6.02 13.20
C LEU A 156 5.22 5.53 14.34
N PHE A 157 4.70 5.45 15.57
CA PHE A 157 5.46 4.94 16.72
C PHE A 157 5.84 3.47 16.54
N GLY A 158 4.90 2.67 16.04
CA GLY A 158 5.12 1.26 15.73
C GLY A 158 6.27 1.05 14.75
N ARG A 159 6.28 1.76 13.61
CA ARG A 159 7.38 1.68 12.63
C ARG A 159 8.71 2.18 13.19
N ALA A 160 8.69 3.18 14.06
CA ALA A 160 9.87 3.72 14.73
C ALA A 160 10.37 2.86 15.92
N ASN A 161 9.76 1.69 16.17
CA ASN A 161 10.03 0.82 17.32
C ASN A 161 9.84 1.51 18.68
N LEU A 162 8.91 2.47 18.74
CA LEU A 162 8.48 3.14 19.97
C LEU A 162 7.19 2.48 20.49
N LEU A 163 7.23 1.16 20.70
CA LEU A 163 6.04 0.37 21.03
C LEU A 163 5.42 0.75 22.37
N ARG A 164 6.21 1.25 23.31
CA ARG A 164 5.71 1.78 24.59
C ARG A 164 4.88 3.04 24.38
N ASP A 165 5.39 4.00 23.62
CA ASP A 165 4.67 5.23 23.28
C ASP A 165 3.41 4.94 22.46
N ALA A 166 3.47 3.92 21.59
CA ALA A 166 2.31 3.44 20.85
C ALA A 166 1.23 2.89 21.80
N LEU A 167 1.60 2.04 22.76
CA LEU A 167 0.66 1.51 23.75
C LEU A 167 0.10 2.61 24.66
N GLU A 168 0.96 3.50 25.18
CA GLU A 168 0.54 4.62 26.02
C GLU A 168 -0.47 5.51 25.28
N LEU A 169 -0.26 5.79 23.99
CA LEU A 169 -1.21 6.54 23.18
C LEU A 169 -2.57 5.83 23.05
N VAL A 170 -2.56 4.50 22.90
CA VAL A 170 -3.78 3.68 22.83
C VAL A 170 -4.52 3.66 24.17
N GLU A 171 -3.80 3.65 25.28
CA GLU A 171 -4.40 3.64 26.63
C GLU A 171 -4.93 5.01 27.05
N THR A 172 -4.30 6.09 26.59
CA THR A 172 -4.63 7.48 27.00
C THR A 172 -5.58 8.19 26.06
N MET A 173 -5.85 7.66 24.87
CA MET A 173 -6.74 8.31 23.91
C MET A 173 -8.18 8.43 24.48
N PRO A 174 -8.91 9.53 24.21
CA PRO A 174 -10.23 9.80 24.80
C PRO A 174 -11.37 9.00 24.15
N LEU A 175 -11.04 8.04 23.27
CA LEU A 175 -11.97 7.24 22.49
C LEU A 175 -11.59 5.77 22.68
N ALA A 176 -12.58 4.86 22.70
CA ALA A 176 -12.28 3.43 22.66
C ALA A 176 -11.48 3.10 21.38
N PRO A 177 -10.33 2.39 21.49
CA PRO A 177 -9.56 1.99 20.32
C PRO A 177 -10.36 1.06 19.41
N ASN A 178 -10.16 1.17 18.10
CA ASN A 178 -10.83 0.33 17.10
C ASN A 178 -9.89 -0.73 16.50
N VAL A 179 -10.43 -1.60 15.65
CA VAL A 179 -9.68 -2.66 14.95
C VAL A 179 -8.44 -2.13 14.23
N VAL A 180 -8.52 -0.94 13.62
CA VAL A 180 -7.40 -0.34 12.88
C VAL A 180 -6.24 0.04 13.80
N ILE A 181 -6.54 0.60 14.97
CA ILE A 181 -5.52 1.03 15.96
C ILE A 181 -4.82 -0.19 16.56
N TRP A 182 -5.60 -1.16 17.07
CA TRP A 182 -5.02 -2.40 17.60
C TRP A 182 -4.29 -3.19 16.52
N GLY A 183 -4.83 -3.25 15.30
CA GLY A 183 -4.20 -3.89 14.15
C GLY A 183 -2.86 -3.24 13.77
N SER A 184 -2.73 -1.91 13.92
CA SER A 184 -1.48 -1.18 13.67
C SER A 184 -0.42 -1.52 14.72
N LEU A 185 -0.79 -1.51 16.01
CA LEU A 185 0.11 -1.93 17.09
C LEU A 185 0.52 -3.40 16.95
N MET A 186 -0.45 -4.27 16.65
CA MET A 186 -0.27 -5.70 16.41
C MET A 186 0.74 -5.95 15.27
N ALA A 187 0.60 -5.26 14.14
CA ALA A 187 1.53 -5.36 13.02
C ALA A 187 2.94 -4.85 13.37
N ALA A 188 3.05 -3.76 14.14
CA ALA A 188 4.33 -3.25 14.60
C ALA A 188 5.07 -4.24 15.52
N CYS A 189 4.34 -4.90 16.44
CA CYS A 189 4.89 -5.94 17.29
C CYS A 189 5.42 -7.13 16.48
N GLN A 190 4.72 -7.51 15.39
CA GLN A 190 5.19 -8.56 14.49
C GLN A 190 6.53 -8.18 13.83
N ILE A 191 6.69 -6.93 13.39
CA ILE A 191 7.90 -6.43 12.73
C ILE A 191 9.09 -6.47 13.69
N HIS A 192 8.89 -6.04 14.94
CA HIS A 192 9.98 -5.93 15.93
C HIS A 192 10.17 -7.19 16.80
N GLY A 193 9.34 -8.22 16.61
CA GLY A 193 9.44 -9.47 17.35
C GLY A 193 8.94 -9.42 18.80
N GLU A 194 8.12 -8.44 19.15
CA GLU A 194 7.52 -8.29 20.49
C GLU A 194 6.29 -9.20 20.62
N ASN A 195 6.52 -10.49 20.89
CA ASN A 195 5.47 -11.51 20.88
C ASN A 195 4.38 -11.27 21.94
N GLU A 196 4.74 -10.87 23.17
CA GLU A 196 3.77 -10.69 24.27
C GLU A 196 2.77 -9.56 23.96
N LEU A 197 3.28 -8.38 23.57
CA LEU A 197 2.45 -7.25 23.17
C LEU A 197 1.68 -7.54 21.88
N GLY A 198 2.29 -8.28 20.94
CA GLY A 198 1.64 -8.73 19.72
C GLY A 198 0.46 -9.66 19.98
N GLU A 199 0.60 -10.61 20.92
CA GLU A 199 -0.49 -11.50 21.36
C GLU A 199 -1.61 -10.70 22.03
N PHE A 200 -1.26 -9.76 22.92
CA PHE A 200 -2.23 -8.87 23.56
C PHE A 200 -3.02 -8.05 22.52
N ALA A 201 -2.34 -7.35 21.61
CA ALA A 201 -2.98 -6.54 20.58
C ALA A 201 -3.85 -7.40 19.64
N ALA A 202 -3.41 -8.60 19.29
CA ALA A 202 -4.22 -9.52 18.46
C ALA A 202 -5.50 -9.98 19.17
N LYS A 203 -5.45 -10.25 20.49
CA LYS A 203 -6.64 -10.56 21.28
C LYS A 203 -7.61 -9.38 21.33
N GLN A 204 -7.11 -8.16 21.51
CA GLN A 204 -7.93 -6.95 21.46
C GLN A 204 -8.63 -6.76 20.10
N VAL A 205 -7.94 -7.07 18.98
CA VAL A 205 -8.59 -7.11 17.66
C VAL A 205 -9.72 -8.12 17.62
N LEU A 206 -9.51 -9.34 18.12
CA LEU A 206 -10.50 -10.41 18.09
C LEU A 206 -11.69 -10.21 19.03
N GLU A 207 -11.52 -9.42 20.09
CA GLU A 207 -12.63 -8.96 20.93
C GLU A 207 -13.58 -8.04 20.17
N LEU A 208 -13.05 -7.19 19.28
CA LEU A 208 -13.83 -6.28 18.44
C LEU A 208 -14.37 -6.96 17.17
N GLU A 209 -13.58 -7.84 16.57
CA GLU A 209 -13.88 -8.55 15.33
C GLU A 209 -13.43 -10.01 15.42
N PRO A 210 -14.28 -10.92 15.94
CA PRO A 210 -13.91 -12.32 16.22
C PRO A 210 -13.46 -13.13 15.01
N ASP A 211 -13.79 -12.68 13.80
CA ASP A 211 -13.50 -13.36 12.54
C ASP A 211 -12.37 -12.68 11.75
N HIS A 212 -11.64 -11.75 12.36
CA HIS A 212 -10.53 -11.03 11.75
C HIS A 212 -9.35 -11.96 11.42
N ASP A 213 -9.20 -12.28 10.13
CA ASP A 213 -8.25 -13.28 9.62
C ASP A 213 -6.78 -12.95 9.96
N GLY A 214 -6.38 -11.69 9.84
CA GLY A 214 -5.01 -11.25 10.11
C GLY A 214 -4.58 -11.47 11.57
N ALA A 215 -5.50 -11.30 12.52
CA ALA A 215 -5.21 -11.44 13.95
C ALA A 215 -5.10 -12.92 14.34
N LEU A 216 -5.98 -13.77 13.80
CA LEU A 216 -5.91 -15.22 13.94
C LEU A 216 -4.60 -15.78 13.36
N VAL A 217 -4.23 -15.35 12.15
CA VAL A 217 -2.97 -15.77 11.52
C VAL A 217 -1.77 -15.33 12.36
N GLN A 218 -1.78 -14.11 12.90
CA GLN A 218 -0.69 -13.65 13.75
C GLN A 218 -0.56 -14.45 15.05
N LEU A 219 -1.67 -14.71 15.75
CA LEU A 219 -1.65 -15.58 16.94
C LEU A 219 -1.13 -16.98 16.60
N SER A 220 -1.58 -17.57 15.49
CA SER A 220 -1.07 -18.86 15.02
C SER A 220 0.45 -18.83 14.83
N ASN A 221 0.99 -17.76 14.27
CA ASN A 221 2.42 -17.60 14.05
C ASN A 221 3.21 -17.42 15.35
N ILE A 222 2.68 -16.65 16.31
CA ILE A 222 3.29 -16.47 17.65
C ILE A 222 3.32 -17.82 18.37
N TYR A 223 2.19 -18.53 18.43
CA TYR A 223 2.11 -19.85 19.06
C TYR A 223 3.02 -20.89 18.39
N ALA A 224 3.15 -20.85 17.07
CA ALA A 224 4.09 -21.71 16.35
C ALA A 224 5.55 -21.42 16.72
N LYS A 225 5.94 -20.14 16.82
CA LYS A 225 7.29 -19.74 17.27
C LYS A 225 7.59 -20.22 18.69
N ASP A 226 6.59 -20.14 19.56
CA ASP A 226 6.69 -20.58 20.96
C ASP A 226 6.50 -22.09 21.13
N ARG A 227 6.39 -22.85 20.02
CA ARG A 227 6.20 -24.31 19.99
C ARG A 227 4.93 -24.80 20.68
N ARG A 228 3.93 -23.93 20.79
CA ARG A 228 2.58 -24.20 21.34
C ARG A 228 1.68 -24.82 20.25
N TRP A 229 2.06 -26.01 19.76
CA TRP A 229 1.40 -26.66 18.61
C TRP A 229 -0.06 -27.03 18.85
N GLN A 230 -0.45 -27.26 20.11
CA GLN A 230 -1.84 -27.50 20.48
C GLN A 230 -2.70 -26.26 20.17
N ASP A 231 -2.28 -25.09 20.64
CA ASP A 231 -2.97 -23.81 20.39
C ASP A 231 -3.05 -23.48 18.90
N VAL A 232 -1.99 -23.78 18.14
CA VAL A 232 -1.99 -23.66 16.67
C VAL A 232 -3.07 -24.56 16.04
N GLY A 233 -3.19 -25.80 16.51
CA GLY A 233 -4.20 -26.74 16.04
C GLY A 233 -5.63 -26.28 16.36
N GLU A 234 -5.86 -25.82 17.58
CA GLU A 234 -7.14 -25.28 18.04
C GLU A 234 -7.57 -24.06 17.20
N LEU A 235 -6.64 -23.13 16.97
CA LEU A 235 -6.91 -21.92 16.21
C LEU A 235 -7.17 -22.19 14.72
N ARG A 236 -6.44 -23.13 14.11
CA ARG A 236 -6.71 -23.58 12.73
C ARG A 236 -8.07 -24.27 12.60
N ASN A 237 -8.45 -25.08 13.60
CA ASN A 237 -9.78 -25.70 13.64
C ASN A 237 -10.88 -24.65 13.78
N LEU A 238 -10.68 -23.63 14.63
CA LEU A 238 -11.59 -22.51 14.77
C LEU A 238 -11.79 -21.77 13.44
N MET A 239 -10.70 -21.42 12.75
CA MET A 239 -10.75 -20.79 11.43
C MET A 239 -11.55 -21.64 10.43
N LYS A 240 -11.30 -22.95 10.39
CA LYS A 240 -12.01 -23.88 9.51
C LYS A 240 -13.50 -23.97 9.82
N GLN A 241 -13.88 -24.05 11.10
CA GLN A 241 -15.28 -24.12 11.54
C GLN A 241 -16.06 -22.86 11.20
N ARG A 242 -15.41 -21.70 11.27
CA ARG A 242 -16.03 -20.40 10.94
C ARG A 242 -15.93 -20.02 9.46
N GLY A 243 -15.29 -20.86 8.63
CA GLY A 243 -15.07 -20.54 7.21
C GLY A 243 -14.11 -19.37 6.97
N ILE A 244 -13.29 -19.02 7.96
CA ILE A 244 -12.33 -17.93 7.87
C ILE A 244 -11.13 -18.42 7.07
N SER A 245 -10.80 -17.70 6.00
CA SER A 245 -9.63 -17.96 5.19
C SER A 245 -8.87 -16.67 4.94
N LYS A 246 -7.55 -16.76 4.94
CA LYS A 246 -6.68 -15.61 4.65
C LYS A 246 -6.99 -15.05 3.26
N GLU A 247 -7.11 -13.74 3.15
CA GLU A 247 -7.23 -13.07 1.85
C GLU A 247 -6.08 -13.51 0.93
N ARG A 248 -6.42 -13.98 -0.28
CA ARG A 248 -5.42 -14.41 -1.25
C ARG A 248 -4.68 -13.20 -1.79
N GLY A 249 -3.35 -13.28 -1.78
CA GLY A 249 -2.52 -12.29 -2.45
C GLY A 249 -2.65 -12.39 -3.96
N CYS A 250 -3.04 -11.30 -4.61
CA CYS A 250 -3.06 -11.15 -6.06
C CYS A 250 -2.27 -9.90 -6.47
N SER A 251 -1.56 -9.99 -7.58
CA SER A 251 -0.88 -8.85 -8.20
C SER A 251 -1.33 -8.73 -9.64
N TRP A 252 -1.41 -7.51 -10.14
CA TRP A 252 -1.76 -7.29 -11.54
C TRP A 252 -0.94 -6.18 -12.18
N ILE A 253 -0.85 -6.24 -13.50
CA ILE A 253 -0.09 -5.33 -14.36
C ILE A 253 -0.97 -4.89 -15.52
N GLU A 254 -0.87 -3.61 -15.91
CA GLU A 254 -1.47 -3.09 -17.14
C GLU A 254 -0.42 -3.06 -18.26
N LEU A 255 -0.72 -3.74 -19.37
CA LEU A 255 0.09 -3.74 -20.58
C LEU A 255 -0.84 -3.63 -21.80
N ASN A 256 -0.52 -2.72 -22.72
CA ASN A 256 -1.28 -2.55 -23.97
C ASN A 256 -2.81 -2.40 -23.74
N ASN A 257 -3.22 -1.59 -22.75
CA ASN A 257 -4.62 -1.39 -22.31
C ASN A 257 -5.34 -2.63 -21.74
N GLN A 258 -4.62 -3.73 -21.49
CA GLN A 258 -5.15 -4.95 -20.88
C GLN A 258 -4.56 -5.13 -19.47
N VAL A 259 -5.37 -5.70 -18.57
CA VAL A 259 -4.96 -5.99 -17.19
C VAL A 259 -4.76 -7.49 -17.07
N TYR A 260 -3.59 -7.88 -16.59
CA TYR A 260 -3.24 -9.28 -16.35
C TYR A 260 -3.07 -9.49 -14.85
N GLU A 261 -3.86 -10.41 -14.29
CA GLU A 261 -3.85 -10.76 -12.87
C GLU A 261 -3.08 -12.06 -12.64
N PHE A 262 -2.34 -12.10 -11.55
CA PHE A 262 -1.55 -13.24 -11.09
C PHE A 262 -1.86 -13.53 -9.64
N VAL A 263 -2.03 -14.81 -9.32
CA VAL A 263 -2.05 -15.32 -7.93
C VAL A 263 -0.77 -16.11 -7.64
N MET A 264 -0.57 -16.52 -6.39
CA MET A 264 0.55 -17.41 -6.06
C MET A 264 0.46 -18.72 -6.85
N ALA A 265 1.59 -19.15 -7.42
CA ALA A 265 1.70 -20.37 -8.22
C ALA A 265 0.66 -20.46 -9.36
N ASP A 266 0.33 -19.31 -9.97
CA ASP A 266 -0.65 -19.24 -11.05
C ASP A 266 -0.19 -20.04 -12.28
N LYS A 267 -1.10 -20.86 -12.82
CA LYS A 267 -0.91 -21.62 -14.06
C LYS A 267 -2.03 -21.38 -15.07
N LYS A 268 -2.94 -20.44 -14.80
CA LYS A 268 -4.08 -20.12 -15.68
C LYS A 268 -3.69 -19.22 -16.84
N HIS A 269 -2.58 -18.50 -16.73
CA HIS A 269 -2.10 -17.61 -17.78
C HIS A 269 -1.64 -18.40 -19.02
N GLU A 270 -1.99 -17.94 -20.23
CA GLU A 270 -1.67 -18.63 -21.49
C GLU A 270 -0.16 -18.82 -21.71
N GLN A 271 0.64 -17.95 -21.11
CA GLN A 271 2.11 -17.97 -21.17
C GLN A 271 2.76 -18.43 -19.84
N ALA A 272 2.04 -19.17 -18.99
CA ALA A 272 2.52 -19.58 -17.66
C ALA A 272 3.92 -20.20 -17.71
N ASP A 273 4.15 -21.21 -18.55
CA ASP A 273 5.44 -21.91 -18.63
C ASP A 273 6.61 -20.94 -18.92
N LYS A 274 6.41 -20.02 -19.86
CA LYS A 274 7.42 -18.99 -20.20
C LYS A 274 7.66 -18.00 -19.04
N ILE A 275 6.63 -17.69 -18.26
CA ILE A 275 6.77 -16.84 -17.08
C ILE A 275 7.62 -17.53 -16.02
N TYR A 276 7.40 -18.83 -15.77
CA TYR A 276 8.24 -19.60 -14.83
C TYR A 276 9.67 -19.74 -15.32
N GLU A 277 9.89 -20.00 -16.61
CA GLU A 277 11.24 -19.97 -17.20
C GLU A 277 11.93 -18.63 -16.98
N LYS A 278 11.19 -17.52 -17.13
CA LYS A 278 11.72 -16.19 -16.86
C LYS A 278 12.02 -15.95 -15.38
N VAL A 279 11.17 -16.45 -14.48
CA VAL A 279 11.45 -16.40 -13.03
C VAL A 279 12.78 -17.10 -12.73
N ASP A 280 13.00 -18.29 -13.29
CA ASP A 280 14.23 -19.05 -13.08
C ASP A 280 15.47 -18.34 -13.65
N GLU A 281 15.35 -17.73 -14.82
CA GLU A 281 16.39 -16.88 -15.43
C GLU A 281 16.75 -15.71 -14.51
N VAL A 282 15.74 -14.93 -14.10
CA VAL A 282 15.93 -13.76 -13.22
C VAL A 282 16.55 -14.20 -11.90
N VAL A 283 16.06 -15.26 -11.27
CA VAL A 283 16.60 -15.77 -9.99
C VAL A 283 18.08 -16.16 -10.14
N LYS A 284 18.49 -16.79 -11.25
CA LYS A 284 19.90 -17.13 -11.51
C LYS A 284 20.78 -15.88 -11.56
N GLU A 285 20.33 -14.83 -12.27
CA GLU A 285 21.07 -13.56 -12.35
C GLU A 285 21.12 -12.84 -11.00
N LEU A 286 20.00 -12.82 -10.27
CA LEU A 286 19.94 -12.16 -8.97
C LEU A 286 20.84 -12.85 -7.93
N LYS A 287 21.00 -14.18 -7.99
CA LYS A 287 21.93 -14.92 -7.13
C LYS A 287 23.38 -14.44 -7.31
N LEU A 288 23.78 -14.04 -8.52
CA LEU A 288 25.13 -13.50 -8.79
C LEU A 288 25.39 -12.17 -8.08
N VAL A 289 24.33 -11.42 -7.75
CA VAL A 289 24.41 -10.16 -7.00
C VAL A 289 23.96 -10.30 -5.53
N GLY A 290 23.86 -11.54 -5.03
CA GLY A 290 23.65 -11.84 -3.62
C GLY A 290 22.18 -12.08 -3.20
N TYR A 291 21.25 -12.24 -4.13
CA TYR A 291 19.87 -12.61 -3.77
C TYR A 291 19.81 -14.03 -3.20
N THR A 292 19.20 -14.15 -2.02
CA THR A 292 18.85 -15.43 -1.39
C THR A 292 17.38 -15.37 -0.98
N PRO A 293 16.53 -16.33 -1.39
CA PRO A 293 15.13 -16.34 -0.98
C PRO A 293 14.98 -16.38 0.54
N ASN A 294 14.19 -15.46 1.12
CA ASN A 294 13.92 -15.44 2.55
C ASN A 294 12.73 -16.38 2.87
N THR A 295 13.03 -17.52 3.50
CA THR A 295 12.03 -18.53 3.89
C THR A 295 11.46 -18.32 5.30
N SER A 296 11.93 -17.30 6.06
CA SER A 296 11.52 -17.08 7.46
C SER A 296 10.02 -16.84 7.64
N SER A 297 9.33 -16.35 6.61
CA SER A 297 7.88 -16.14 6.61
C SER A 297 7.05 -17.39 6.30
N VAL A 298 7.68 -18.50 5.90
CA VAL A 298 7.01 -19.77 5.57
C VAL A 298 7.03 -20.68 6.80
N LEU A 299 6.00 -20.55 7.63
CA LEU A 299 5.84 -21.32 8.88
C LEU A 299 5.13 -22.67 8.65
N VAL A 300 5.08 -23.16 7.41
CA VAL A 300 4.54 -24.48 7.08
C VAL A 300 5.62 -25.53 7.28
N ASP A 301 5.25 -26.69 7.81
CA ASP A 301 6.10 -27.86 7.97
C ASP A 301 6.35 -28.52 6.59
N VAL A 302 7.18 -27.87 5.80
CA VAL A 302 7.66 -28.32 4.48
C VAL A 302 9.18 -28.32 4.51
N GLU A 303 9.83 -29.22 3.78
CA GLU A 303 11.27 -29.19 3.58
C GLU A 303 11.73 -27.81 3.07
N GLU A 304 12.94 -27.36 3.48
CA GLU A 304 13.46 -26.02 3.16
C GLU A 304 13.52 -25.72 1.66
N GLU A 305 13.65 -26.75 0.82
CA GLU A 305 13.64 -26.63 -0.64
C GLU A 305 12.24 -26.30 -1.18
N GLY A 306 11.19 -26.95 -0.65
CA GLY A 306 9.81 -26.62 -0.96
C GLY A 306 9.38 -25.23 -0.46
N LYS A 307 9.95 -24.75 0.67
CA LYS A 307 9.72 -23.37 1.13
C LYS A 307 10.28 -22.32 0.18
N LYS A 308 11.43 -22.60 -0.46
CA LYS A 308 12.03 -21.68 -1.44
C LYS A 308 11.16 -21.52 -2.68
N GLU A 309 10.62 -22.62 -3.22
CA GLU A 309 9.71 -22.58 -4.38
C GLU A 309 8.45 -21.76 -4.09
N VAL A 310 7.85 -21.93 -2.91
CA VAL A 310 6.66 -21.16 -2.48
C VAL A 310 6.93 -19.64 -2.50
N VAL A 311 8.12 -19.22 -2.04
CA VAL A 311 8.52 -17.80 -2.00
C VAL A 311 8.86 -17.27 -3.40
N LEU A 312 9.36 -18.11 -4.30
CA LEU A 312 9.68 -17.73 -5.68
C LEU A 312 8.43 -17.51 -6.53
N TRP A 313 7.32 -18.19 -6.23
CA TRP A 313 6.08 -18.12 -7.01
C TRP A 313 5.04 -17.15 -6.46
N HIS A 314 5.48 -16.13 -5.73
CA HIS A 314 4.63 -15.02 -5.34
C HIS A 314 4.13 -14.24 -6.57
N SER A 315 2.87 -13.79 -6.50
CA SER A 315 2.19 -13.09 -7.59
C SER A 315 2.95 -11.87 -8.13
N GLU A 316 3.68 -11.17 -7.26
CA GLU A 316 4.46 -9.98 -7.57
C GLU A 316 5.60 -10.31 -8.53
N LYS A 317 6.26 -11.45 -8.32
CA LYS A 317 7.37 -11.93 -9.15
C LYS A 317 6.86 -12.43 -10.49
N LEU A 318 5.72 -13.12 -10.50
CA LEU A 318 5.06 -13.56 -11.73
C LEU A 318 4.66 -12.35 -12.59
N ALA A 319 3.99 -11.35 -11.99
CA ALA A 319 3.61 -10.12 -12.67
C ALA A 319 4.83 -9.34 -13.20
N LEU A 320 5.90 -9.27 -12.41
CA LEU A 320 7.14 -8.62 -12.83
C LEU A 320 7.81 -9.36 -14.00
N CYS A 321 7.96 -10.69 -13.91
CA CYS A 321 8.59 -11.47 -14.96
C CYS A 321 7.78 -11.40 -16.27
N TYR A 322 6.45 -11.44 -16.17
CA TYR A 322 5.56 -11.18 -17.31
C TYR A 322 5.80 -9.79 -17.92
N GLY A 323 5.93 -8.75 -17.09
CA GLY A 323 6.29 -7.40 -17.53
C GLY A 323 7.67 -7.30 -18.19
N LEU A 324 8.66 -8.06 -17.71
CA LEU A 324 10.02 -8.10 -18.28
C LEU A 324 10.07 -8.75 -19.67
N MET A 325 9.23 -9.76 -19.89
CA MET A 325 9.13 -10.50 -21.16
C MET A 325 8.35 -9.74 -22.23
N SER A 326 7.39 -8.92 -21.82
CA SER A 326 6.44 -8.31 -22.74
C SER A 326 7.09 -7.26 -23.64
N GLU A 327 6.80 -7.35 -24.94
CA GLU A 327 7.15 -6.31 -25.91
C GLU A 327 6.36 -5.02 -25.61
N GLY A 328 6.99 -3.86 -25.79
CA GLY A 328 6.35 -2.58 -25.47
C GLY A 328 6.38 -2.21 -23.99
N LYS A 329 7.16 -2.92 -23.15
CA LYS A 329 7.53 -2.41 -21.82
C LYS A 329 8.11 -1.00 -22.01
N GLY A 330 7.41 0.01 -21.51
CA GLY A 330 7.93 1.37 -21.51
C GLY A 330 9.20 1.45 -20.66
N SER A 331 9.61 2.66 -20.32
CA SER A 331 10.75 2.85 -19.39
C SER A 331 10.46 2.38 -17.95
N CYS A 332 9.23 1.92 -17.65
CA CYS A 332 8.78 1.57 -16.31
C CYS A 332 7.73 0.44 -16.31
N ILE A 333 7.91 -0.54 -15.42
CA ILE A 333 6.89 -1.55 -15.09
C ILE A 333 6.08 -1.10 -13.88
N ARG A 334 4.75 -1.22 -13.94
CA ARG A 334 3.84 -0.86 -12.85
C ARG A 334 3.04 -2.07 -12.39
N ILE A 335 3.13 -2.42 -11.11
CA ILE A 335 2.43 -3.54 -10.52
C ILE A 335 1.56 -3.02 -9.38
N VAL A 336 0.35 -3.55 -9.26
CA VAL A 336 -0.51 -3.31 -8.10
C VAL A 336 -0.71 -4.62 -7.36
N LYS A 337 -0.70 -4.54 -6.04
CA LYS A 337 -0.84 -5.64 -5.09
C LYS A 337 -1.97 -5.33 -4.12
N ASN A 338 -2.87 -6.29 -3.87
CA ASN A 338 -3.97 -6.12 -2.91
C ASN A 338 -3.53 -6.17 -1.44
N LEU A 339 -2.42 -6.87 -1.15
CA LEU A 339 -1.82 -6.97 0.17
C LEU A 339 -0.56 -6.11 0.28
N ARG A 340 0.05 -6.08 1.47
CA ARG A 340 1.39 -5.52 1.64
C ARG A 340 2.41 -6.46 0.97
N VAL A 341 3.40 -5.89 0.28
CA VAL A 341 4.49 -6.66 -0.34
C VAL A 341 5.29 -7.34 0.77
N CYS A 342 5.76 -8.59 0.58
CA CYS A 342 6.62 -9.24 1.58
C CYS A 342 8.09 -8.83 1.42
N GLU A 343 8.89 -9.03 2.47
CA GLU A 343 10.31 -8.64 2.50
C GLU A 343 11.12 -9.25 1.36
N ASP A 344 10.86 -10.52 1.05
CA ASP A 344 11.52 -11.21 -0.04
C ASP A 344 11.17 -10.62 -1.41
N CYS A 345 9.88 -10.38 -1.69
CA CYS A 345 9.45 -9.72 -2.93
C CYS A 345 10.02 -8.30 -3.03
N HIS A 346 10.03 -7.54 -1.92
CA HIS A 346 10.62 -6.21 -1.89
C HIS A 346 12.10 -6.24 -2.28
N THR A 347 12.88 -7.17 -1.70
CA THR A 347 14.30 -7.36 -2.01
C THR A 347 14.53 -7.84 -3.43
N PHE A 348 13.73 -8.80 -3.90
CA PHE A 348 13.79 -9.32 -5.26
C PHE A 348 13.59 -8.20 -6.28
N ILE A 349 12.51 -7.43 -6.18
CA ILE A 349 12.17 -6.35 -7.12
C ILE A 349 13.22 -5.25 -7.08
N LYS A 350 13.73 -4.91 -5.88
CA LYS A 350 14.85 -3.99 -5.70
C LYS A 350 16.07 -4.44 -6.51
N LEU A 351 16.48 -5.70 -6.41
CA LEU A 351 17.63 -6.22 -7.16
C LEU A 351 17.35 -6.33 -8.67
N VAL A 352 16.14 -6.68 -9.09
CA VAL A 352 15.75 -6.64 -10.52
C VAL A 352 15.93 -5.25 -11.10
N SER A 353 15.50 -4.20 -10.39
CA SER A 353 15.66 -2.81 -10.86
C SER A 353 17.13 -2.43 -11.13
N LYS A 354 18.07 -3.04 -10.39
CA LYS A 354 19.51 -2.86 -10.56
C LYS A 354 20.04 -3.66 -11.75
N VAL A 355 19.77 -4.96 -11.78
CA VAL A 355 20.32 -5.89 -12.79
C VAL A 355 19.80 -5.57 -14.19
N TYR A 356 18.51 -5.23 -14.30
CA TYR A 356 17.86 -4.94 -15.58
C TYR A 356 17.87 -3.44 -15.95
N GLY A 357 18.40 -2.57 -15.08
CA GLY A 357 18.43 -1.12 -15.31
C GLY A 357 17.04 -0.50 -15.53
N MET A 358 16.02 -1.03 -14.87
CA MET A 358 14.61 -0.72 -15.13
C MET A 358 13.94 -0.09 -13.91
N GLU A 359 13.13 0.94 -14.14
CA GLU A 359 12.27 1.49 -13.09
C GLU A 359 11.06 0.59 -12.87
N ILE A 360 10.80 0.21 -11.63
CA ILE A 360 9.65 -0.62 -11.26
C ILE A 360 8.89 0.11 -10.18
N ILE A 361 7.59 0.29 -10.37
CA ILE A 361 6.71 0.93 -9.41
C ILE A 361 5.72 -0.14 -8.94
N VAL A 362 5.73 -0.41 -7.64
CA VAL A 362 4.77 -1.34 -7.03
C VAL A 362 3.88 -0.57 -6.07
N ARG A 363 2.58 -0.61 -6.31
CA ARG A 363 1.58 -0.15 -5.33
C ARG A 363 1.13 -1.34 -4.50
N ASP A 364 1.33 -1.26 -3.20
CA ASP A 364 0.75 -2.21 -2.26
C ASP A 364 -0.49 -1.62 -1.56
N ARG A 365 -1.04 -2.33 -0.58
CA ARG A 365 -2.22 -1.87 0.18
C ARG A 365 -2.04 -0.52 0.88
N THR A 366 -0.80 -0.15 1.20
CA THR A 366 -0.44 1.00 2.03
C THR A 366 0.26 2.11 1.24
N ARG A 367 1.18 1.77 0.33
CA ARG A 367 2.03 2.76 -0.32
C ARG A 367 2.53 2.31 -1.68
N PHE A 368 3.20 3.23 -2.35
CA PHE A 368 4.06 2.94 -3.48
C PHE A 368 5.49 2.70 -3.03
N HIS A 369 6.10 1.75 -3.74
CA HIS A 369 7.51 1.44 -3.72
C HIS A 369 8.07 1.75 -5.12
N HIS A 370 8.96 2.74 -5.21
CA HIS A 370 9.62 3.10 -6.46
C HIS A 370 11.02 2.49 -6.43
N TYR A 371 11.22 1.45 -7.23
CA TYR A 371 12.49 0.74 -7.34
C TYR A 371 13.28 1.27 -8.53
N LYS A 372 14.49 1.75 -8.25
CA LYS A 372 15.41 2.26 -9.27
C LYS A 372 16.84 2.00 -8.86
N ALA A 373 17.62 1.42 -9.76
CA ALA A 373 19.06 1.18 -9.56
C ALA A 373 19.41 0.44 -8.25
N GLY A 374 18.54 -0.46 -7.77
CA GLY A 374 18.78 -1.21 -6.54
C GLY A 374 18.36 -0.52 -5.25
N VAL A 375 17.63 0.59 -5.34
CA VAL A 375 17.10 1.34 -4.20
C VAL A 375 15.58 1.41 -4.31
N CYS A 376 14.89 1.38 -3.17
CA CYS A 376 13.45 1.65 -3.08
C CYS A 376 13.22 3.01 -2.42
N SER A 377 12.20 3.76 -2.86
CA SER A 377 11.80 5.04 -2.25
C SER A 377 11.42 4.98 -0.77
N CYS A 378 11.17 3.78 -0.22
CA CYS A 378 10.93 3.61 1.21
C CYS A 378 12.23 3.54 2.05
N ASN A 379 13.41 3.46 1.43
CA ASN A 379 14.69 3.26 2.12
C ASN A 379 14.71 2.05 3.07
N ASP A 380 14.01 0.98 2.70
CA ASP A 380 13.80 -0.22 3.53
C ASP A 380 13.08 0.06 4.88
N TYR A 381 12.47 1.24 5.02
CA TYR A 381 11.59 1.64 6.12
C TYR A 381 10.13 1.60 5.65
N TRP A 382 9.48 0.44 5.79
CA TRP A 382 8.12 0.24 5.28
C TRP A 382 7.32 -0.79 6.05
#